data_AF-A0AAW6CUI8-F1
#
_entry.id   AF-A0AAW6CUI8-F1
#
_cell.length_a   1.000
_cell.length_b   1.000
_cell.length_c   1.000
_cell.angle_alpha   90.00
_cell.angle_beta   90.00
_cell.angle_gamma   90.00
#
_symmetry.space_group_name_H-M   'P 1'
#
loop_
_entity.id
_entity.type
_entity.pdbx_description
1 polymer ?
#
loop_
_entity_poly.entity_id
_entity_poly.type
_entity_poly.pdbx_seq_one_letter_code
_entity_poly.pdbx_strand_id
1 'polypeptide(L)' 'MAQTDIHDKVFLEIERIYVRRKFQGQGFGTYLMENAIQIALQRKKRYIWLGVWEKNDKAL' A
#
# COMPACT_ATOMS: atom_id res chain seq x y z
N MET A 1 20.11 -0.46 -22.77
CA MET A 1 18.69 -0.88 -22.87
C MET A 1 18.12 -0.86 -21.46
N ALA A 2 17.29 0.11 -21.12
CA ALA A 2 16.61 0.18 -19.83
C ALA A 2 15.11 0.06 -20.12
N GLN A 3 14.59 -1.15 -20.02
CA GLN A 3 13.15 -1.41 -20.06
C GLN A 3 12.67 -1.47 -18.62
N THR A 4 12.33 -0.32 -18.04
CA THR A 4 11.80 -0.24 -16.67
C THR A 4 10.52 0.61 -16.57
N ASP A 5 10.16 1.38 -17.60
CA ASP A 5 9.08 2.38 -17.52
C ASP A 5 7.64 1.89 -17.78
N ILE A 6 7.46 0.62 -18.18
CA ILE A 6 6.12 0.09 -18.52
C ILE A 6 5.29 -0.30 -17.29
N HIS A 7 5.95 -0.57 -16.16
CA HIS A 7 5.28 -1.06 -14.95
C HIS A 7 4.78 0.08 -14.05
N ASP A 8 5.56 1.15 -13.89
CA ASP A 8 5.24 2.30 -13.01
C ASP A 8 3.95 3.05 -13.37
N LYS A 9 3.49 2.97 -14.62
CA LYS A 9 2.28 3.69 -15.03
C LYS A 9 1.01 3.01 -14.55
N VAL A 10 1.02 1.70 -14.31
CA VAL A 10 -0.20 0.90 -14.14
C VAL A 10 -0.56 0.72 -12.66
N PHE A 11 0.43 0.62 -11.77
CA PHE A 11 0.19 0.37 -10.36
C PHE A 11 0.83 1.42 -9.44
N LEU A 12 0.34 1.47 -8.20
CA LEU A 12 0.96 2.16 -7.09
C LEU A 12 1.45 1.11 -6.09
N GLU A 13 2.74 1.11 -5.80
CA GLU A 13 3.28 0.26 -4.75
C GLU A 13 3.27 1.00 -3.41
N ILE A 14 2.75 0.32 -2.39
CA ILE A 14 2.89 0.71 -0.99
C ILE A 14 4.04 -0.13 -0.43
N GLU A 15 5.18 0.50 -0.20
CA GLU A 15 6.33 -0.21 0.37
C GLU A 15 6.01 -0.71 1.79
N ARG A 16 5.46 0.17 2.64
CA ARG A 16 5.24 -0.11 4.09
C ARG A 16 4.10 0.74 4.66
N ILE A 17 3.30 0.14 5.56
CA ILE A 17 2.36 0.85 6.45
C ILE A 17 2.71 0.48 7.89
N TYR A 18 2.92 1.47 8.73
CA TYR A 18 3.18 1.27 10.16
C TYR A 18 2.23 2.08 11.02
N VAL A 19 1.63 1.41 12.00
CA VAL A 19 0.86 2.03 13.06
C VAL A 19 1.61 1.85 14.37
N ARG A 20 1.90 2.96 15.07
CA ARG A 20 2.56 2.90 16.39
C ARG A 20 1.72 2.01 17.31
N ARG A 21 2.36 1.17 18.12
CA ARG A 21 1.69 0.16 18.98
C ARG A 21 0.51 0.72 19.79
N LYS A 22 0.67 1.93 20.34
CA LYS A 22 -0.37 2.62 21.13
C LYS A 22 -1.66 2.96 20.35
N PHE A 23 -1.63 2.89 19.03
CA PHE A 23 -2.74 3.21 18.13
C PHE A 23 -3.22 1.99 17.32
N GLN A 24 -2.69 0.79 17.60
CA GLN A 24 -3.20 -0.43 16.98
C GLN A 24 -4.62 -0.75 17.49
N GLY A 25 -5.44 -1.35 16.64
CA GLY A 25 -6.85 -1.67 16.96
C GLY A 25 -7.82 -0.49 16.87
N GLN A 26 -7.36 0.70 16.51
CA GLN A 26 -8.17 1.92 16.44
C GLN A 26 -8.54 2.33 15.00
N GLY A 27 -8.37 1.43 14.01
CA GLY A 27 -8.73 1.70 12.61
C GLY A 27 -7.72 2.52 11.80
N PHE A 28 -6.62 3.00 12.39
CA PHE A 28 -5.60 3.79 11.65
C PHE A 28 -4.94 3.03 10.49
N GLY A 29 -4.82 1.70 10.57
CA GLY A 29 -4.34 0.89 9.45
C GLY A 29 -5.26 0.98 8.24
N THR A 30 -6.57 0.88 8.48
CA THR A 30 -7.62 1.05 7.46
C THR A 30 -7.59 2.46 6.88
N TYR A 31 -7.52 3.49 7.73
CA TYR A 31 -7.45 4.88 7.27
C TYR A 31 -6.25 5.17 6.36
N LEU A 32 -5.08 4.58 6.68
CA LEU A 32 -3.87 4.71 5.85
C LEU A 32 -4.03 3.99 4.51
N MET A 33 -4.66 2.80 4.51
CA MET A 33 -4.95 2.06 3.28
C MET A 33 -5.95 2.81 2.39
N GLU A 34 -7.02 3.36 2.96
CA GLU A 34 -7.99 4.18 2.23
C GLU A 34 -7.33 5.42 1.59
N ASN A 35 -6.43 6.09 2.31
CA ASN A 35 -5.65 7.19 1.76
C ASN A 35 -4.79 6.75 0.57
N ALA A 36 -4.13 5.59 0.68
CA ALA A 36 -3.35 5.05 -0.44
C ALA A 36 -4.23 4.76 -1.66
N ILE A 37 -5.46 4.27 -1.45
CA ILE A 37 -6.46 4.08 -2.51
C ILE A 37 -6.83 5.41 -3.17
N GLN A 38 -7.11 6.45 -2.38
CA GLN A 38 -7.43 7.77 -2.92
C GLN A 38 -6.28 8.34 -3.76
N ILE A 39 -5.03 8.19 -3.29
CA ILE A 39 -3.85 8.63 -4.03
C ILE A 39 -3.71 7.87 -5.36
N ALA A 40 -3.95 6.54 -5.35
CA ALA A 40 -3.91 5.73 -6.56
C ALA A 40 -4.97 6.18 -7.58
N LEU A 41 -6.20 6.46 -7.13
CA LEU A 41 -7.28 6.97 -7.97
C LEU A 41 -6.94 8.35 -8.56
N GLN A 42 -6.46 9.28 -7.74
CA GLN A 42 -6.03 10.61 -8.20
C GLN A 42 -4.91 10.53 -9.24
N ARG A 43 -3.99 9.57 -9.07
CA ARG A 43 -2.89 9.31 -10.01
C ARG A 43 -3.28 8.39 -11.18
N LYS A 44 -4.57 8.06 -11.32
CA LYS A 44 -5.13 7.21 -12.38
C LYS A 44 -4.43 5.84 -12.49
N LYS A 45 -4.08 5.25 -11.35
CA LYS A 45 -3.49 3.92 -11.26
C LYS A 45 -4.61 2.87 -11.28
N ARG A 46 -4.34 1.72 -11.89
CA ARG A 46 -5.30 0.61 -12.01
C ARG A 46 -5.23 -0.36 -10.84
N TYR A 47 -4.05 -0.51 -10.25
CA TYR A 47 -3.81 -1.44 -9.16
C TYR A 47 -3.01 -0.80 -8.03
N ILE A 48 -3.17 -1.35 -6.84
CA ILE A 48 -2.33 -1.06 -5.68
C ILE A 48 -1.69 -2.38 -5.26
N TRP A 49 -0.39 -2.34 -4.99
CA TRP A 49 0.36 -3.47 -4.50
C TRP A 49 0.89 -3.16 -3.11
N LEU A 50 0.75 -4.10 -2.18
CA LEU A 50 1.36 -4.03 -0.85
C LEU A 50 2.05 -5.38 -0.59
N GLY A 51 3.38 -5.36 -0.52
CA GLY A 51 4.15 -6.55 -0.15
C GLY A 51 3.95 -6.88 1.33
N VAL A 52 3.33 -8.04 1.62
CA VAL A 52 3.21 -8.54 2.99
C VAL A 52 4.31 -9.56 3.24
N TRP A 53 5.14 -9.34 4.27
CA TRP A 53 6.07 -10.37 4.74
C TRP A 53 5.29 -11.51 5.40
N GLU A 54 5.50 -12.76 4.96
CA GLU A 54 4.79 -13.97 5.41
C GLU A 54 4.84 -14.22 6.93
N LYS A 55 5.78 -13.61 7.65
CA LYS A 55 5.92 -13.74 9.12
C LYS A 55 5.04 -12.80 9.95
N ASN A 56 3.98 -12.27 9.36
CA ASN A 56 3.08 -11.35 10.06
C ASN A 56 1.83 -12.13 10.50
N ASP A 57 1.89 -12.77 11.68
CA ASP A 57 0.77 -13.53 12.29
C ASP A 57 -0.53 -12.72 12.51
N LYS A 58 -0.51 -11.41 12.21
CA LYS A 58 -1.68 -10.50 12.26
C LYS A 58 -2.25 -10.13 10.89
N ALA A 59 -1.72 -10.70 9.80
CA ALA A 59 -2.17 -10.41 8.44
C ALA A 59 -3.21 -11.43 7.90
N LEU A 60 -3.55 -12.46 8.68
CA LEU A 60 -4.67 -13.40 8.44
C LEU A 60 -5.87 -13.05 9.32
#